data_AF-A0A4P7NVB7-F1
#
_entry.id   AF-A0A4P7NVB7-F1
#
_cell.length_a   1.000
_cell.length_b   1.000
_cell.length_c   1.000
_cell.angle_alpha   90.00
_cell.angle_beta   90.00
_cell.angle_gamma   90.00
#
_symmetry.space_group_name_H-M   'P 1'
#
loop_
_entity.id
_entity.type
_entity.pdbx_description
1 polymer ?
#
loop_
_entity_poly.entity_id
_entity_poly.type
_entity_poly.pdbx_seq_one_letter_code
_entity_poly.pdbx_strand_id
1 'polypeptide(L)'
;MRFTTFNAFFLSLGTIATVNARKDNEIMRKGGIDLSREPDPNFIDHAGTPPAECFWFMYYNGQRIDAGTCYSAWSFGLKVGSSFVDIKTDEDCNLYGTYAPGWIVLGKKRPGF
;
A
#
# COMPACT_ATOMS: atom_id res chain seq x y z
N MET A 1 17.76 15.92 36.30
CA MET A 1 16.66 14.99 35.98
C MET A 1 15.47 15.30 36.87
N ARG A 2 14.35 15.73 36.28
CA ARG A 2 12.97 15.59 36.81
C ARG A 2 12.04 15.69 35.60
N PHE A 3 11.30 14.60 35.35
CA PHE A 3 10.28 14.49 34.32
C PHE A 3 9.03 15.26 34.74
N THR A 4 8.33 15.86 33.78
CA THR A 4 6.91 16.19 33.91
C THR A 4 6.20 15.65 32.68
N THR A 5 5.34 14.67 32.94
CA THR A 5 4.48 13.96 32.01
C THR A 5 3.36 14.87 31.50
N PHE A 6 3.09 14.84 30.19
CA PHE A 6 1.82 15.30 29.63
C PHE A 6 1.05 14.08 29.13
N ASN A 7 -0.10 13.83 29.76
CA ASN A 7 -1.14 12.94 29.28
C ASN A 7 -2.15 13.75 28.46
N ALA A 8 -2.37 13.37 27.21
CA ALA A 8 -3.55 13.65 26.37
C ALA A 8 -3.29 12.93 25.03
N PHE A 9 -4.19 12.27 24.34
CA PHE A 9 -5.64 12.06 24.45
C PHE A 9 -5.93 10.83 23.57
N PHE A 10 -6.98 10.07 23.89
CA PHE A 10 -7.45 8.94 23.07
C PHE A 10 -7.76 9.37 21.62
N LEU A 11 -7.26 8.61 20.64
CA LEU A 11 -7.90 8.45 19.34
C LEU A 11 -8.16 6.96 19.11
N SER A 12 -9.43 6.59 19.21
CA SER A 12 -9.95 5.29 18.83
C SER A 12 -9.85 5.07 17.32
N LEU A 13 -9.45 3.86 16.95
CA LEU A 13 -9.79 3.15 15.71
C LEU A 13 -9.47 3.84 14.38
N GLY A 14 -8.27 3.54 13.90
CA GLY A 14 -7.97 3.39 12.49
C GLY A 14 -6.72 2.52 12.42
N THR A 15 -6.85 1.30 11.90
CA THR A 15 -5.78 0.31 11.81
C THR A 15 -4.52 0.96 11.23
N ILE A 16 -3.53 1.24 12.08
CA ILE A 16 -2.21 1.64 11.61
C ILE A 16 -1.63 0.36 11.02
N ALA A 17 -1.50 0.29 9.70
CA ALA A 17 -0.71 -0.74 9.04
C ALA A 17 0.72 -0.63 9.59
N THR A 18 1.03 -1.39 10.64
CA THR A 18 2.38 -1.43 11.21
C THR A 18 3.21 -2.32 10.30
N VAL A 19 3.79 -1.72 9.28
CA VAL A 19 4.81 -2.39 8.48
C VAL A 19 6.04 -2.44 9.36
N ASN A 20 6.55 -3.63 9.68
CA ASN A 20 7.85 -3.85 10.29
C ASN A 20 8.93 -3.43 9.28
N ALA A 21 9.04 -2.13 9.07
CA ALA A 21 9.87 -1.52 8.06
C ALA A 21 11.23 -1.24 8.66
N ARG A 22 12.27 -1.81 8.05
CA ARG A 22 13.66 -1.42 8.28
C ARG A 22 13.78 0.10 8.22
N LYS A 23 14.72 0.63 9.02
CA LYS A 23 15.05 2.05 9.19
C LYS A 23 15.20 2.82 7.86
N ASP A 24 15.46 2.12 6.77
CA ASP A 24 15.65 2.65 5.43
C ASP A 24 14.34 3.18 4.77
N ASN A 25 13.16 2.89 5.33
CA ASN A 25 11.87 3.46 4.89
C ASN A 25 11.49 4.78 5.61
N GLU A 26 12.34 5.31 6.50
CA GLU A 26 12.03 6.54 7.26
C GLU A 26 11.89 7.80 6.38
N ILE A 27 12.39 7.78 5.14
CA ILE A 27 12.25 8.92 4.20
C ILE A 27 10.77 9.21 3.87
N MET A 28 9.87 8.21 4.00
CA MET A 28 8.43 8.39 3.75
C MET A 28 7.66 8.93 4.97
N ARG A 29 8.27 9.06 6.15
CA ARG A 29 7.59 9.52 7.38
C ARG A 29 7.27 11.01 7.41
N LYS A 30 7.91 11.85 6.58
CA LYS A 30 7.68 13.30 6.62
C LYS A 30 6.47 13.77 5.78
N GLY A 31 5.81 12.85 5.07
CA GLY A 31 4.62 13.13 4.25
C GLY A 31 4.08 11.87 3.59
N GLY A 32 3.70 10.88 4.41
CA GLY A 32 3.30 9.54 3.95
C GLY A 32 2.27 9.55 2.82
N ILE A 33 2.30 8.52 1.97
CA ILE A 33 1.32 8.35 0.89
C ILE A 33 -0.06 8.10 1.51
N ASP A 34 -1.02 8.95 1.17
CA ASP A 34 -2.41 8.85 1.62
C ASP A 34 -3.31 8.31 0.51
N LEU A 35 -3.55 6.99 0.51
CA LEU A 35 -4.39 6.32 -0.50
C LEU A 35 -5.87 6.73 -0.45
N SER A 36 -6.32 7.41 0.62
CA SER A 36 -7.69 7.92 0.70
C SER A 36 -7.95 9.11 -0.23
N ARG A 37 -6.88 9.80 -0.65
CA ARG A 37 -6.91 10.94 -1.57
C ARG A 37 -6.50 10.59 -2.99
N GLU A 38 -6.05 9.37 -3.21
CA GLU A 38 -5.64 8.89 -4.52
C GLU A 38 -6.86 8.64 -5.39
N PRO A 39 -6.90 9.19 -6.63
CA PRO A 39 -7.95 8.83 -7.57
C PRO A 39 -7.87 7.32 -7.83
N ASP A 40 -9.03 6.67 -7.91
CA ASP A 40 -9.09 5.25 -8.19
C ASP A 40 -8.37 4.92 -9.52
N PRO A 41 -7.82 3.72 -9.67
CA PRO A 41 -7.24 3.29 -10.93
C PRO A 41 -8.26 3.42 -12.07
N ASN A 42 -7.79 3.67 -13.29
CA ASN A 42 -8.66 3.51 -14.46
C ASN A 42 -8.69 2.02 -14.83
N PHE A 43 -9.66 1.28 -14.30
CA PHE A 43 -9.73 -0.17 -14.44
C PHE A 43 -10.94 -0.60 -15.28
N ILE A 44 -10.84 -1.79 -15.88
CA ILE A 44 -11.92 -2.48 -16.56
C ILE A 44 -12.02 -3.87 -15.92
N ASP A 45 -13.16 -4.17 -15.30
CA ASP A 45 -13.45 -5.54 -14.86
C ASP A 45 -13.80 -6.37 -16.09
N HIS A 46 -12.94 -7.31 -16.45
CA HIS A 46 -13.15 -8.18 -17.60
C HIS A 46 -14.31 -9.14 -17.33
N ALA A 47 -15.27 -9.17 -18.25
CA ALA A 47 -16.38 -10.13 -18.21
C ALA A 47 -15.86 -11.56 -18.31
N GLY A 48 -16.39 -12.46 -17.48
CA GLY A 48 -16.02 -13.87 -17.46
C GLY A 48 -14.88 -14.23 -16.50
N THR A 49 -14.27 -13.25 -15.83
CA THR A 49 -13.36 -13.47 -14.69
C THR A 49 -13.96 -12.87 -13.41
N PRO A 50 -13.69 -13.44 -12.22
CA PRO A 50 -14.07 -12.79 -10.97
C PRO A 50 -13.50 -11.37 -10.92
N PRO A 51 -14.27 -10.38 -10.44
CA PRO A 51 -13.73 -9.04 -10.27
C PRO A 51 -12.64 -9.05 -9.20
N ALA A 52 -11.51 -8.42 -9.51
CA ALA A 52 -10.38 -8.30 -8.60
C ALA A 52 -10.72 -7.41 -7.41
N GLU A 53 -10.50 -7.84 -6.17
CA GLU A 53 -11.00 -7.15 -4.97
C GLU A 53 -10.14 -5.97 -4.50
N CYS A 54 -8.92 -5.85 -5.03
CA CYS A 54 -7.93 -4.87 -4.58
C CYS A 54 -7.59 -3.86 -5.66
N PHE A 55 -7.32 -2.63 -5.25
CA PHE A 55 -6.55 -1.67 -6.03
C PHE A 55 -5.08 -1.73 -5.61
N TRP A 56 -4.16 -1.66 -6.56
CA TRP A 56 -2.73 -1.48 -6.30
C TRP A 56 -2.24 -0.15 -6.90
N PHE A 57 -1.30 0.50 -6.23
CA PHE A 57 -0.73 1.80 -6.59
C PHE A 57 0.80 1.72 -6.52
N MET A 58 1.47 1.96 -7.64
CA MET A 58 2.93 1.93 -7.73
C MET A 58 3.50 3.34 -7.60
N TYR A 59 4.50 3.50 -6.73
CA TYR A 59 5.17 4.77 -6.48
C TYR A 59 6.68 4.66 -6.65
N TYR A 60 7.28 5.78 -7.05
CA TYR A 60 8.72 6.01 -6.97
C TYR A 60 8.96 7.33 -6.24
N ASN A 61 9.71 7.28 -5.14
CA ASN A 61 10.03 8.44 -4.29
C ASN A 61 8.78 9.28 -3.89
N GLY A 62 7.66 8.61 -3.62
CA GLY A 62 6.40 9.25 -3.23
C GLY A 62 5.56 9.78 -4.39
N GLN A 63 6.04 9.72 -5.64
CA GLN A 63 5.27 10.07 -6.83
C GLN A 63 4.58 8.83 -7.41
N ARG A 64 3.27 8.92 -7.66
CA ARG A 64 2.52 7.84 -8.32
C ARG A 64 3.03 7.66 -9.75
N ILE A 65 3.35 6.42 -10.09
CA ILE A 65 3.77 6.01 -11.43
C ILE A 65 2.61 5.37 -12.18
N ASP A 66 1.90 4.44 -11.54
CA ASP A 66 0.77 3.74 -12.15
C ASP A 66 -0.14 3.11 -11.08
N ALA A 67 -1.31 2.60 -11.48
CA ALA A 67 -2.21 1.86 -10.62
C ALA A 67 -3.10 0.89 -11.42
N GLY A 68 -3.62 -0.13 -10.74
CA GLY A 68 -4.52 -1.11 -11.35
C GLY A 68 -5.26 -1.94 -10.32
N THR A 69 -5.78 -3.09 -10.76
CA THR A 69 -6.50 -4.03 -9.90
C THR A 69 -5.74 -5.35 -9.74
N CYS A 70 -5.86 -5.98 -8.57
CA CYS A 70 -5.34 -7.32 -8.30
C CYS A 70 -6.27 -8.09 -7.34
N TYR A 71 -6.10 -9.41 -7.27
CA TYR A 71 -6.88 -10.25 -6.37
C TYR A 71 -6.35 -10.18 -4.93
N SER A 72 -7.27 -10.30 -3.98
CA SER A 72 -6.94 -10.54 -2.57
C SER A 72 -6.50 -11.98 -2.33
N ALA A 73 -5.74 -12.23 -1.24
CA ALA A 73 -5.24 -13.57 -0.89
C ALA A 73 -4.54 -14.32 -2.05
N TRP A 74 -3.77 -13.59 -2.86
CA TRP A 74 -3.16 -14.10 -4.09
C TRP A 74 -1.68 -13.70 -4.22
N SER A 75 -1.04 -14.10 -5.31
CA SER A 75 0.31 -13.62 -5.67
C SER A 75 0.43 -13.36 -7.16
N PHE A 76 1.15 -12.31 -7.54
CA PHE A 76 1.37 -11.94 -8.93
C PHE A 76 2.75 -11.31 -9.12
N GLY A 77 3.31 -11.49 -10.32
CA GLY A 77 4.54 -10.82 -10.72
C GLY A 77 4.23 -9.45 -11.32
N LEU A 78 4.92 -8.40 -10.87
CA LEU A 78 4.80 -7.06 -11.41
C LEU A 78 6.20 -6.50 -11.72
N LYS A 79 6.34 -5.81 -12.87
CA LYS A 79 7.56 -5.06 -13.17
C LYS A 79 7.51 -3.72 -12.44
N VAL A 80 8.39 -3.55 -11.46
CA VAL A 80 8.50 -2.34 -10.64
C VAL A 80 9.86 -1.70 -10.92
N GLY A 81 9.85 -0.60 -11.68
CA GLY A 81 11.06 -0.01 -12.23
C GLY A 81 11.79 -0.96 -13.17
N SER A 82 13.06 -1.27 -12.86
CA SER A 82 13.90 -2.18 -13.64
C SER A 82 13.77 -3.65 -13.23
N SER A 83 13.06 -3.97 -12.15
CA SER A 83 13.04 -5.30 -11.54
C SER A 83 11.68 -5.96 -11.65
N PHE A 84 11.65 -7.29 -11.78
CA PHE A 84 10.46 -8.09 -11.52
C PHE A 84 10.34 -8.36 -10.02
N VAL A 85 9.15 -8.10 -9.48
CA VAL A 85 8.83 -8.31 -8.07
C VAL A 85 7.65 -9.27 -7.98
N ASP A 86 7.83 -10.36 -7.24
CA ASP A 86 6.73 -11.22 -6.83
C ASP A 86 6.03 -10.57 -5.63
N ILE A 87 4.78 -10.17 -5.82
CA ILE A 87 3.97 -9.48 -4.83
C ILE A 87 2.92 -10.46 -4.30
N LYS A 88 2.85 -10.61 -2.99
CA LYS A 88 1.79 -11.34 -2.28
C LYS A 88 0.76 -10.36 -1.75
N THR A 89 -0.51 -10.71 -1.86
CA THR A 89 -1.64 -9.95 -1.34
C THR A 89 -2.31 -10.74 -0.22
N ASP A 90 -2.62 -10.12 0.92
CA ASP A 90 -3.46 -10.74 1.95
C ASP A 90 -4.97 -10.51 1.70
N GLU A 91 -5.84 -10.94 2.61
CA GLU A 91 -7.30 -10.80 2.50
C GLU A 91 -7.78 -9.34 2.55
N ASP A 92 -6.97 -8.46 3.15
CA ASP A 92 -7.24 -7.03 3.33
C ASP A 92 -6.57 -6.16 2.25
N CYS A 93 -6.04 -6.80 1.20
CA CYS A 93 -5.36 -6.15 0.09
C CYS A 93 -4.05 -5.46 0.46
N ASN A 94 -3.39 -5.84 1.58
CA ASN A 94 -2.03 -5.39 1.83
C ASN A 94 -1.05 -6.14 0.92
N LEU A 95 -0.09 -5.42 0.35
CA LEU A 95 0.85 -5.94 -0.64
C LEU A 95 2.25 -6.09 -0.06
N TYR A 96 2.80 -7.29 -0.17
CA TYR A 96 4.11 -7.66 0.34
C TYR A 96 5.02 -8.06 -0.82
N GLY A 97 6.13 -7.35 -0.98
CA GLY A 97 7.14 -7.61 -1.98
C GLY A 97 8.49 -7.02 -1.57
N THR A 98 9.56 -7.51 -2.19
CA THR A 98 10.90 -6.94 -2.01
C THR A 98 11.14 -5.90 -3.08
N TYR A 99 11.00 -4.63 -2.73
CA TYR A 99 11.13 -3.51 -3.66
C TYR A 99 12.56 -2.95 -3.69
N ALA A 100 12.98 -2.43 -4.85
CA ALA A 100 14.20 -1.65 -4.94
C ALA A 100 14.06 -0.31 -4.17
N PRO A 101 15.16 0.29 -3.70
CA PRO A 101 15.10 1.56 -2.97
C PRO A 101 14.31 2.65 -3.73
N GLY A 102 13.43 3.35 -3.01
CA GLY A 102 12.56 4.39 -3.56
C GLY A 102 11.28 3.86 -4.22
N TRP A 103 11.19 2.57 -4.53
CA TRP A 103 9.98 1.96 -5.08
C TRP A 103 9.11 1.34 -4.00
N ILE A 104 7.79 1.43 -4.18
CA ILE A 104 6.82 0.71 -3.37
C ILE A 104 5.55 0.48 -4.17
N VAL A 105 4.87 -0.63 -3.90
CA VAL A 105 3.50 -0.87 -4.37
C VAL A 105 2.62 -1.02 -3.14
N LEU A 106 1.58 -0.19 -3.07
CA LEU A 106 0.62 -0.16 -1.97
C LEU A 106 -0.73 -0.66 -2.46
N GLY A 107 -1.47 -1.36 -1.60
CA GLY A 107 -2.80 -1.87 -1.91
C GLY A 107 -3.87 -1.27 -1.01
N LYS A 108 -5.10 -1.20 -1.53
CA LYS A 108 -6.31 -0.97 -0.72
C LYS A 108 -7.45 -1.83 -1.26
N LYS A 109 -8.34 -2.25 -0.38
CA LYS A 109 -9.56 -2.97 -0.77
C LYS A 109 -10.50 -2.06 -1.56
N ARG A 110 -11.11 -2.59 -2.61
CA ARG A 110 -12.09 -1.87 -3.42
C ARG A 110 -13.39 -1.71 -2.62
N PRO A 111 -14.10 -0.59 -2.76
CA PRO A 111 -15.43 -0.45 -2.18
C PRO A 111 -16.37 -1.56 -2.68
N GLY A 112 -17.05 -2.25 -1.75
CA GLY A 112 -18.01 -3.31 -2.06
C GLY A 112 -17.48 -4.74 -2.00
N PHE A 113 -16.23 -4.94 -1.58
CA PHE A 113 -15.60 -6.24 -1.31
C PHE A 113 -15.21 -6.41 0.15
#